data_AF-A0A7V4P2S7-F1
#
_entry.id   AF-A0A7V4P2S7-F1
#
_cell.length_a   1.000
_cell.length_b   1.000
_cell.length_c   1.000
_cell.angle_alpha   90.00
_cell.angle_beta   90.00
_cell.angle_gamma   90.00
#
_symmetry.space_group_name_H-M   'P 1'
#
loop_
_entity.id
_entity.type
_entity.pdbx_description
1 polymer ?
#
loop_
_entity_poly.entity_id
_entity_poly.type
_entity_poly.pdbx_seq_one_letter_code
_entity_poly.pdbx_strand_id
1 'polypeptide(L)'
;MEAPSPNTSASPAAGQATARRGLRTAFVGLAIVLAGPLAYSFLLDIPAIHRTALPVWIASALGALVAMRSLGSQHRPAARVIAGMTLLAAVGVSGMFMVATRLPDVRGTARLETGEPAPEFTLPDQDETPVSLAELRKDQRVVLVFYRGHW
;
A
#
# COMPACT_ATOMS: atom_id res chain seq x y z
N MET A 1 42.18 53.83 -27.78
CA MET A 1 42.41 52.44 -28.25
C MET A 1 41.76 51.55 -27.21
N GLU A 2 40.47 51.30 -27.38
CA GLU A 2 39.61 50.70 -26.35
C GLU A 2 39.14 49.34 -26.87
N ALA A 3 39.50 48.27 -26.16
CA ALA A 3 39.19 46.90 -26.56
C ALA A 3 37.76 46.54 -26.11
N PRO A 4 36.94 45.89 -26.95
CA PRO A 4 35.58 45.51 -26.58
C PRO A 4 35.58 44.30 -25.64
N SER A 5 34.82 44.37 -24.56
CA SER A 5 34.61 43.27 -23.61
C SER A 5 33.80 42.11 -24.24
N PRO A 6 34.13 40.85 -23.96
CA PRO A 6 33.36 39.71 -24.45
C PRO A 6 32.08 39.55 -23.62
N ASN A 7 30.93 39.72 -24.27
CA ASN A 7 29.62 39.43 -23.70
C ASN A 7 29.47 37.91 -23.51
N THR A 8 29.56 37.44 -22.27
CA THR A 8 29.25 36.08 -21.87
C THR A 8 27.73 35.86 -21.91
N SER A 9 27.17 35.61 -23.08
CA SER A 9 25.81 35.09 -23.21
C SER A 9 25.78 33.65 -22.70
N ALA A 10 25.46 33.45 -21.42
CA ALA A 10 25.17 32.12 -20.88
C ALA A 10 24.09 31.45 -21.74
N SER A 11 24.44 30.33 -22.38
CA SER A 11 23.61 29.68 -23.38
C SER A 11 22.27 29.22 -22.79
N PRO A 12 21.11 29.67 -23.34
CA PRO A 12 19.78 29.32 -22.83
C PRO A 12 19.48 27.81 -22.91
N ALA A 13 20.26 27.03 -23.66
CA ALA A 13 20.13 25.59 -23.78
C ALA A 13 20.46 24.84 -22.47
N ALA A 14 21.44 25.30 -21.69
CA ALA A 14 21.86 24.62 -20.46
C ALA A 14 20.80 24.73 -19.34
N GLY A 15 20.16 25.90 -19.21
CA GLY A 15 19.06 26.11 -18.26
C GLY A 15 17.80 25.30 -18.59
N GLN A 16 17.51 25.13 -19.88
CA GLN A 16 16.35 24.36 -20.34
C GLN A 16 16.54 22.84 -20.18
N ALA A 17 17.75 22.33 -20.40
CA ALA A 17 18.07 20.91 -20.22
C ALA A 17 17.92 20.46 -18.75
N THR A 18 18.39 21.29 -17.80
CA THR A 18 18.27 21.03 -16.36
C THR A 18 16.82 21.09 -15.90
N ALA A 19 16.02 22.03 -16.44
CA ALA A 19 14.60 22.15 -16.15
C ALA A 19 13.78 20.93 -16.61
N ARG A 20 14.06 20.39 -17.81
CA ARG A 20 13.42 19.17 -18.31
C ARG A 20 13.76 17.94 -17.46
N ARG A 21 14.96 17.87 -16.89
CA ARG A 21 15.38 16.75 -16.03
C ARG A 21 14.58 16.70 -14.73
N GLY A 22 14.34 17.84 -14.08
CA GLY A 22 13.56 17.91 -12.84
C GLY A 22 12.11 17.50 -12.95
N LEU A 23 11.46 17.93 -14.03
CA LEU A 23 10.08 17.56 -14.29
C LEU A 23 9.95 16.04 -14.50
N ARG A 24 10.88 15.45 -15.28
CA ARG A 24 10.91 14.00 -15.51
C ARG A 24 11.13 13.20 -14.22
N THR A 25 12.04 13.63 -13.34
CA THR A 25 12.27 12.92 -12.06
C THR A 25 11.05 12.97 -11.15
N ALA A 26 10.33 14.08 -11.12
CA ALA A 26 9.13 14.23 -10.32
C ALA A 26 7.97 13.35 -10.84
N PHE A 27 7.80 13.26 -12.17
CA PHE A 27 6.83 12.35 -12.80
C PHE A 27 7.18 10.88 -12.59
N VAL A 28 8.47 10.51 -12.64
CA VAL A 28 8.90 9.13 -12.34
C VAL A 28 8.56 8.76 -10.90
N GLY A 29 8.79 9.65 -9.93
CA GLY A 29 8.41 9.42 -8.53
C GLY A 29 6.91 9.18 -8.37
N LEU A 30 6.08 10.01 -9.01
CA LEU A 30 4.61 9.84 -8.98
C LEU A 30 4.17 8.52 -9.62
N ALA A 31 4.74 8.16 -10.77
CA ALA A 31 4.43 6.91 -11.46
C ALA A 31 4.78 5.69 -10.59
N ILE A 32 5.90 5.72 -9.85
CA ILE A 32 6.30 4.63 -8.95
C ILE A 32 5.30 4.47 -7.79
N VAL A 33 4.85 5.57 -7.18
CA VAL A 33 3.86 5.54 -6.10
C VAL A 33 2.55 4.91 -6.56
N LEU A 34 2.07 5.26 -7.76
CA LEU A 34 0.81 4.74 -8.30
C LEU A 34 0.94 3.31 -8.85
N ALA A 35 2.11 2.95 -9.38
CA ALA A 35 2.37 1.60 -9.87
C ALA A 35 2.40 0.57 -8.75
N GLY A 36 2.74 0.96 -7.51
CA GLY A 36 2.79 0.06 -6.36
C GLY A 36 1.47 -0.67 -6.09
N PRO A 37 0.36 0.05 -5.84
CA PRO A 37 -0.97 -0.58 -5.66
C PRO A 37 -1.42 -1.40 -6.86
N LEU A 38 -1.17 -0.91 -8.09
CA LEU A 38 -1.56 -1.60 -9.31
C LEU A 38 -0.76 -2.89 -9.54
N ALA A 39 0.54 -2.89 -9.25
CA ALA A 39 1.35 -4.10 -9.28
C ALA A 39 0.92 -5.07 -8.18
N TYR A 40 0.56 -4.55 -7.00
CA TYR A 40 0.14 -5.37 -5.87
C TYR A 40 -1.11 -6.21 -6.18
N SER A 41 -2.07 -5.70 -6.97
CA SER A 41 -3.26 -6.49 -7.33
C SER A 41 -2.94 -7.76 -8.11
N PHE A 42 -1.88 -7.77 -8.92
CA PHE A 42 -1.42 -8.97 -9.62
C PHE A 42 -0.60 -9.91 -8.72
N LEU A 43 -0.04 -9.40 -7.62
CA LEU A 43 0.74 -10.18 -6.66
C LEU A 43 -0.14 -10.84 -5.58
N LEU A 44 -1.42 -10.46 -5.48
CA LEU A 44 -2.38 -11.07 -4.56
C LEU A 44 -2.61 -12.56 -4.83
N ASP A 45 -2.45 -13.00 -6.09
CA ASP A 45 -2.57 -14.41 -6.46
C ASP A 45 -1.39 -15.26 -5.98
N ILE A 46 -0.28 -14.63 -5.55
CA ILE A 46 0.91 -15.33 -5.09
C ILE A 46 0.79 -15.63 -3.59
N PRO A 47 0.76 -16.92 -3.16
CA PRO A 47 0.54 -17.30 -1.76
C PRO A 47 1.55 -16.73 -0.75
N ALA A 48 2.78 -16.50 -1.20
CA ALA A 48 3.85 -15.94 -0.38
C ALA A 48 3.74 -14.42 -0.19
N ILE A 49 3.10 -13.71 -1.12
CA ILE A 49 3.16 -12.24 -1.18
C ILE A 49 1.89 -11.60 -0.63
N HIS A 50 0.71 -12.18 -0.86
CA HIS A 50 -0.57 -11.63 -0.36
C HIS A 50 -0.64 -11.53 1.17
N ARG A 51 0.22 -12.24 1.89
CA ARG A 51 0.32 -12.18 3.36
C ARG A 51 0.93 -10.88 3.86
N THR A 52 1.62 -10.13 3.00
CA THR A 52 2.40 -8.96 3.39
C THR A 52 2.10 -7.77 2.48
N ALA A 53 2.08 -6.59 3.07
CA ALA A 53 1.92 -5.33 2.35
C ALA A 53 3.25 -4.79 1.78
N LEU A 54 4.34 -5.57 1.87
CA LEU A 54 5.71 -5.14 1.57
C LEU A 54 5.88 -4.48 0.20
N PRO A 55 5.30 -4.99 -0.91
CA PRO A 55 5.47 -4.36 -2.22
C PRO A 55 4.94 -2.92 -2.27
N VAL A 56 3.79 -2.66 -1.63
CA VAL A 56 3.16 -1.33 -1.57
C VAL A 56 4.02 -0.37 -0.75
N TRP A 57 4.58 -0.83 0.38
CA TRP A 57 5.49 -0.04 1.22
C TRP A 57 6.79 0.31 0.49
N ILE A 58 7.39 -0.67 -0.19
CA ILE A 58 8.64 -0.48 -0.94
C ILE A 58 8.44 0.52 -2.08
N ALA A 59 7.37 0.37 -2.87
CA ALA A 59 7.06 1.30 -3.96
C ALA A 59 6.81 2.73 -3.44
N SER A 60 6.04 2.88 -2.36
CA SER A 60 5.75 4.18 -1.75
C SER A 60 7.02 4.84 -1.19
N ALA A 61 7.89 4.08 -0.52
CA ALA A 61 9.15 4.57 0.01
C ALA A 61 10.12 4.99 -1.11
N LEU A 62 10.25 4.20 -2.18
CA LEU A 62 11.09 4.52 -3.34
C LEU A 62 10.60 5.78 -4.05
N GLY A 63 9.29 5.90 -4.30
CA GLY A 63 8.70 7.09 -4.90
C GLY A 63 8.90 8.36 -4.05
N ALA A 64 8.75 8.24 -2.73
CA ALA A 64 9.02 9.32 -1.79
C ALA A 64 10.50 9.73 -1.76
N LEU A 65 11.45 8.78 -1.77
CA LEU A 65 12.88 9.06 -1.83
C LEU A 65 13.27 9.81 -3.10
N VAL A 66 12.72 9.42 -4.25
CA VAL A 66 12.93 10.12 -5.54
C VAL A 66 12.37 11.55 -5.49
N ALA A 67 11.19 11.75 -4.90
CA ALA A 67 10.60 13.08 -4.73
C ALA A 67 11.39 13.98 -3.76
N MET A 68 11.84 13.43 -2.62
CA MET A 68 12.68 14.16 -1.64
C MET A 68 14.01 14.62 -2.25
N ARG A 69 14.66 13.76 -3.06
CA ARG A 69 15.88 14.15 -3.76
C ARG A 69 15.62 15.29 -4.76
N SER A 70 14.44 15.37 -5.35
CA SER A 70 14.04 16.45 -6.26
C SER A 70 13.83 17.79 -5.56
N LEU A 71 13.43 17.80 -4.28
CA LEU A 71 13.24 19.02 -3.48
C LEU A 71 14.57 19.72 -3.17
N GLY A 72 15.66 18.97 -2.96
CA GLY A 72 16.98 19.51 -2.65
C GLY A 72 17.77 20.06 -3.85
N SER A 73 17.35 19.78 -5.09
CA SER A 73 18.12 20.12 -6.30
C SER A 73 17.51 21.18 -7.22
N GLN A 74 16.37 21.82 -6.85
CA GLN A 74 15.67 22.74 -7.76
C GLN A 74 15.06 23.99 -7.10
N HIS A 75 15.31 25.15 -7.72
CA HIS A 75 14.73 26.47 -7.38
C HIS A 75 13.37 26.74 -8.03
N ARG A 76 12.81 25.80 -8.81
CA ARG A 76 11.53 26.02 -9.52
C ARG A 76 10.32 25.60 -8.68
N PRO A 77 9.31 26.47 -8.51
CA PRO A 77 8.13 26.17 -7.69
C PRO A 77 7.34 24.97 -8.24
N ALA A 78 7.23 24.82 -9.57
CA ALA A 78 6.49 23.71 -10.18
C ALA A 78 7.06 22.32 -9.82
N ALA A 79 8.39 22.17 -9.75
CA ALA A 79 9.01 20.89 -9.36
C ALA A 79 8.76 20.57 -7.87
N ARG A 80 8.72 21.61 -7.01
CA ARG A 80 8.39 21.47 -5.59
C ARG A 80 6.93 21.09 -5.39
N VAL A 81 6.01 21.66 -6.17
CA VAL A 81 4.58 21.29 -6.15
C VAL A 81 4.42 19.81 -6.49
N ILE A 82 5.02 19.34 -7.57
CA ILE A 82 4.89 17.93 -7.98
C ILE A 82 5.55 17.00 -6.95
N ALA A 83 6.73 17.34 -6.42
CA ALA A 83 7.35 16.56 -5.35
C ALA A 83 6.47 16.51 -4.08
N GLY A 84 5.84 17.62 -3.71
CA GLY A 84 4.86 17.67 -2.63
C GLY A 84 3.63 16.80 -2.91
N MET A 85 3.10 16.81 -4.14
CA MET A 85 2.00 15.93 -4.55
C MET A 85 2.38 14.44 -4.48
N THR A 86 3.61 14.08 -4.87
CA THR A 86 4.10 12.70 -4.75
C THR A 86 4.21 12.25 -3.29
N LEU A 87 4.69 13.13 -2.39
CA LEU A 87 4.73 12.84 -0.96
C LEU A 87 3.32 12.68 -0.38
N LEU A 88 2.38 13.56 -0.74
CA LEU A 88 0.98 13.46 -0.33
C LEU A 88 0.35 12.17 -0.85
N ALA A 89 0.61 11.80 -2.10
CA ALA A 89 0.14 10.55 -2.68
C ALA A 89 0.71 9.32 -1.94
N ALA A 90 2.00 9.32 -1.58
CA ALA A 90 2.61 8.23 -0.83
C ALA A 90 1.96 8.06 0.57
N VAL A 91 1.70 9.17 1.27
CA VAL A 91 0.97 9.15 2.55
C VAL A 91 -0.47 8.69 2.35
N GLY A 92 -1.15 9.19 1.32
CA GLY A 92 -2.54 8.85 1.00
C GLY A 92 -2.72 7.37 0.66
N VAL A 93 -1.86 6.81 -0.20
CA VAL A 93 -1.86 5.38 -0.54
C VAL A 93 -1.62 4.53 0.71
N SER A 94 -0.66 4.93 1.55
CA SER A 94 -0.36 4.24 2.81
C SER A 94 -1.54 4.25 3.78
N GLY A 95 -2.18 5.41 3.96
CA GLY A 95 -3.35 5.56 4.82
C GLY A 95 -4.57 4.80 4.29
N MET A 96 -4.82 4.87 2.98
CA MET A 96 -5.90 4.14 2.33
C MET A 96 -5.71 2.63 2.46
N PHE A 97 -4.50 2.12 2.25
CA PHE A 97 -4.18 0.71 2.45
C PHE A 97 -4.46 0.29 3.90
N MET A 98 -4.01 1.06 4.89
CA MET A 98 -4.27 0.82 6.32
C MET A 98 -5.74 0.82 6.69
N VAL A 99 -6.61 1.53 5.96
CA VAL A 99 -8.07 1.50 6.16
C VAL A 99 -8.69 0.32 5.43
N ALA A 100 -8.29 0.08 4.18
CA ALA A 100 -8.82 -0.98 3.34
C ALA A 100 -8.51 -2.39 3.87
N THR A 101 -7.38 -2.56 4.57
CA THR A 101 -7.01 -3.84 5.19
C THR A 101 -7.46 -3.98 6.65
N ARG A 102 -8.23 -3.03 7.19
CA ARG A 102 -8.82 -3.24 8.52
C ARG A 102 -9.86 -4.34 8.41
N LEU A 103 -9.78 -5.31 9.31
CA LEU A 103 -10.90 -6.21 9.50
C LEU A 103 -12.09 -5.36 9.96
N PRO A 104 -13.30 -5.61 9.43
CA PRO A 104 -14.51 -5.02 9.96
C PRO A 104 -14.55 -5.26 11.47
N ASP A 105 -14.88 -4.22 12.22
CA ASP A 105 -15.09 -4.38 13.65
C ASP A 105 -16.23 -5.39 13.84
N VAL A 106 -15.98 -6.42 14.65
CA VAL A 106 -16.96 -7.49 14.87
C VAL A 106 -18.07 -6.90 15.73
N ARG A 107 -19.08 -6.33 15.07
CA ARG A 107 -20.30 -5.84 15.71
C ARG A 107 -21.16 -7.04 16.12
N GLY A 108 -20.74 -7.75 17.16
CA GLY A 108 -21.42 -8.90 17.74
C GLY A 108 -21.16 -8.97 19.24
N THR A 109 -22.22 -9.08 20.03
CA THR A 109 -22.26 -8.81 21.49
C THR A 109 -21.74 -9.92 22.39
N ALA A 110 -20.94 -10.87 21.92
CA ALA A 110 -20.42 -11.94 22.76
C ALA A 110 -18.95 -12.20 22.44
N ARG A 111 -18.07 -11.49 23.14
CA ARG A 111 -16.69 -11.93 23.29
C ARG A 111 -16.73 -13.14 24.19
N LEU A 112 -16.59 -14.34 23.63
CA LEU A 112 -16.53 -15.57 24.41
C LEU A 112 -15.31 -15.54 25.32
N GLU A 113 -15.53 -15.74 26.61
CA GLU A 113 -14.46 -15.86 27.59
C GLU A 113 -14.13 -17.33 27.89
N THR A 114 -12.90 -17.59 28.32
CA THR A 114 -12.48 -18.94 28.68
C THR A 114 -13.31 -19.44 29.87
N GLY A 115 -13.94 -20.61 29.70
CA GLY A 115 -14.81 -21.22 30.71
C GLY A 115 -16.29 -20.97 30.48
N GLU A 116 -16.65 -20.03 29.60
CA GLU A 116 -18.04 -19.91 29.13
C GLU A 116 -18.42 -21.10 28.25
N PRO A 117 -19.66 -21.58 28.33
CA PRO A 117 -20.14 -22.61 27.42
C PRO A 117 -20.10 -22.09 25.98
N ALA A 118 -19.53 -22.89 25.07
CA ALA A 118 -19.57 -22.59 23.64
C ALA A 118 -21.04 -22.47 23.17
N PRO A 119 -21.38 -21.46 22.35
CA PRO A 119 -22.71 -21.30 21.80
C PRO A 119 -23.09 -22.52 20.96
N GLU A 120 -24.35 -22.93 21.05
CA GLU A 120 -24.87 -23.99 20.18
C GLU A 120 -24.86 -23.53 18.72
N PHE A 121 -24.42 -24.43 17.85
CA PHE A 121 -24.45 -24.26 16.41
C PHE A 121 -24.78 -25.58 15.73
N THR A 122 -25.27 -25.47 14.50
CA THR A 122 -25.48 -26.60 13.60
C THR A 122 -24.93 -26.20 12.24
N LEU A 123 -24.01 -27.01 11.72
CA LEU A 123 -23.34 -26.78 10.45
C LEU A 123 -23.45 -28.04 9.59
N PRO A 124 -23.63 -27.91 8.27
CA PRO A 124 -23.52 -29.04 7.37
C PRO A 124 -22.07 -29.55 7.35
N ASP A 125 -21.90 -30.87 7.27
CA ASP A 125 -20.63 -31.50 6.96
C ASP A 125 -20.35 -31.52 5.44
N GLN A 126 -19.30 -32.23 5.03
CA GLN A 126 -18.92 -32.38 3.62
C GLN A 126 -19.98 -33.08 2.75
N ASP A 127 -20.90 -33.81 3.35
CA ASP A 127 -21.99 -34.55 2.69
C ASP A 127 -23.34 -33.82 2.86
N GLU A 128 -23.32 -32.53 3.23
CA GLU A 128 -24.49 -31.70 3.56
C GLU A 128 -25.29 -32.21 4.78
N THR A 129 -24.75 -33.15 5.55
CA THR A 129 -25.41 -33.69 6.73
C THR A 129 -25.33 -32.67 7.86
N PRO A 130 -26.47 -32.27 8.47
CA PRO A 130 -26.44 -31.34 9.60
C PRO A 130 -25.78 -31.96 10.83
N VAL A 131 -24.72 -31.33 11.33
CA VAL A 131 -24.01 -31.74 12.55
C VAL A 131 -24.14 -30.64 13.60
N SER A 132 -24.56 -31.00 14.81
CA SER A 132 -24.73 -30.06 15.92
C SER A 132 -23.62 -30.18 16.96
N LEU A 133 -23.32 -29.07 17.65
CA LEU A 133 -22.35 -29.09 18.76
C LEU A 133 -22.80 -30.03 19.88
N ALA A 134 -24.09 -30.00 20.25
CA ALA A 134 -24.67 -30.90 21.25
C ALA A 134 -24.44 -32.39 20.93
N GLU A 135 -24.49 -32.79 19.66
CA GLU A 135 -24.23 -34.16 19.24
C GLU A 135 -22.75 -34.54 19.42
N LEU A 136 -21.83 -33.69 18.96
CA LEU A 136 -20.39 -33.94 19.06
C LEU A 136 -19.89 -33.99 20.51
N ARG A 137 -20.51 -33.23 21.41
CA ARG A 137 -20.13 -33.16 22.83
C ARG A 137 -20.59 -34.35 23.67
N LYS A 138 -21.48 -35.21 23.17
CA LYS A 138 -21.96 -36.39 23.93
C LYS A 138 -20.83 -37.36 24.21
N ASP A 139 -19.97 -37.57 23.22
CA ASP A 139 -19.01 -38.66 23.25
C ASP A 139 -17.56 -38.16 23.44
N GLN A 140 -17.26 -36.89 23.11
CA GLN A 140 -15.89 -36.42 22.95
C GLN A 140 -15.67 -34.95 23.34
N ARG A 141 -14.39 -34.58 23.53
CA ARG A 141 -13.96 -33.18 23.58
C ARG A 141 -13.88 -32.64 22.15
N VAL A 142 -14.46 -31.48 21.91
CA VAL A 142 -14.56 -30.87 20.58
C VAL A 142 -13.55 -29.74 20.42
N VAL A 143 -12.85 -29.72 19.29
CA VAL A 143 -12.00 -28.60 18.87
C VAL A 143 -12.63 -28.00 17.62
N LEU A 144 -13.02 -26.73 17.69
CA LEU A 144 -13.54 -25.98 16.54
C LEU A 144 -12.42 -25.14 15.92
N VAL A 145 -12.16 -25.34 14.63
CA VAL A 145 -11.13 -24.61 13.89
C VAL A 145 -11.79 -23.75 12.81
N PHE A 146 -11.52 -22.45 12.84
CA PHE A 146 -11.98 -21.51 11.82
C PHE A 146 -10.92 -21.36 10.74
N TYR A 147 -11.28 -21.68 9.50
CA TYR A 147 -10.45 -21.42 8.32
C TYR A 147 -11.06 -20.32 7.47
N ARG A 148 -10.20 -19.50 6.84
CA ARG A 148 -10.62 -18.54 5.83
C ARG A 148 -10.51 -19.18 4.44
N GLY A 149 -11.56 -19.10 3.64
CA GLY A 149 -11.60 -19.67 2.28
C GLY A 149 -11.93 -21.16 2.24
N HIS A 150 -11.85 -21.74 1.04
CA HIS A 150 -12.07 -23.16 0.80
C HIS A 150 -10.71 -23.90 0.84
N TRP A 151 -10.65 -25.01 1.56
CA TRP A 151 -9.50 -25.93 1.60
C TRP A 151 -9.80 -27.17 0.77
#